data_AF-A0A254SBP5-F1
#
_entry.id   AF-A0A254SBP5-F1
#
_cell.length_a   1.000
_cell.length_b   1.000
_cell.length_c   1.000
_cell.angle_alpha   90.00
_cell.angle_beta   90.00
_cell.angle_gamma   90.00
#
_symmetry.space_group_name_H-M   'P 1'
#
loop_
_entity.id
_entity.type
_entity.pdbx_description
1 polymer ?
#
loop_
_entity_poly.entity_id
_entity_poly.type
_entity_poly.pdbx_seq_one_letter_code
_entity_poly.pdbx_strand_id
1 'polypeptide(L)'
;MKAKIFACSLTLALAALTGCSGSQSGINRSLGQADATRSLVNDNKLDASMTSNSFSKLVAAKALKEDGKIEEAQALAEQSELEMRLAIAKSEYEKAKNEDKKLEESLRADEERKALYQSILDKETKK
;
A
#
# COMPACT_ATOMS: atom_id res chain seq x y z
N MET A 1 -16.19 53.20 43.81
CA MET A 1 -16.61 51.80 44.07
C MET A 1 -17.92 51.51 43.34
N LYS A 2 -18.04 50.28 42.84
CA LYS A 2 -19.18 49.62 42.16
C LYS A 2 -19.19 49.72 40.63
N ALA A 3 -18.41 48.81 40.04
CA ALA A 3 -18.55 48.33 38.68
C ALA A 3 -19.91 47.64 38.48
N LYS A 4 -20.51 47.80 37.29
CA LYS A 4 -21.50 46.89 36.73
C LYS A 4 -21.18 46.70 35.25
N ILE A 5 -20.39 45.66 34.98
CA ILE A 5 -20.18 45.13 33.64
C ILE A 5 -21.41 44.26 33.35
N PHE A 6 -22.26 44.71 32.43
CA PHE A 6 -23.25 43.84 31.82
C PHE A 6 -22.52 42.99 30.78
N ALA A 7 -22.29 41.74 31.15
CA ALA A 7 -21.76 40.71 30.28
C ALA A 7 -22.86 40.18 29.34
N CYS A 8 -22.39 39.62 28.22
CA CYS A 8 -23.08 38.65 27.37
C CYS A 8 -24.22 39.18 26.48
N SER A 9 -23.89 39.49 25.23
CA SER A 9 -24.64 38.92 24.10
C SER A 9 -23.91 39.15 22.77
N LEU A 10 -23.82 38.06 22.01
CA LEU A 10 -23.56 38.01 20.56
C LEU A 10 -22.22 38.57 20.08
N THR A 11 -21.18 37.74 20.02
CA THR A 11 -20.17 37.80 18.92
C THR A 11 -19.18 36.61 18.88
N LEU A 12 -19.42 35.49 19.58
CA LEU A 12 -18.66 34.26 19.36
C LEU A 12 -19.60 33.10 19.03
N ALA A 13 -20.18 33.14 17.83
CA ALA A 13 -20.88 31.99 17.25
C ALA A 13 -20.60 31.87 15.73
N LEU A 14 -19.36 32.12 15.31
CA LEU A 14 -18.97 31.94 13.90
C LEU A 14 -17.55 31.37 13.71
N ALA A 15 -17.12 30.48 14.61
CA ALA A 15 -15.89 29.70 14.44
C ALA A 15 -16.11 28.18 14.58
N ALA A 16 -17.36 27.71 14.46
CA ALA A 16 -17.71 26.29 14.61
C ALA A 16 -18.40 25.67 13.37
N LEU A 17 -18.37 26.33 12.20
CA LEU A 17 -19.15 25.88 11.03
C LEU A 17 -18.38 25.75 9.71
N THR A 18 -17.05 25.83 9.70
CA THR A 18 -16.24 25.67 8.47
C THR A 18 -15.39 24.39 8.43
N GLY A 19 -15.84 23.30 9.06
CA GLY A 19 -15.11 22.02 9.04
C GLY A 19 -15.90 20.77 8.61
N CYS A 20 -17.23 20.81 8.57
CA CYS A 20 -18.03 19.58 8.65
C CYS A 20 -18.55 18.98 7.34
N SER A 21 -18.19 19.48 6.15
CA SER A 21 -18.63 18.85 4.89
C SER A 21 -17.53 18.14 4.10
N GLY A 22 -16.24 18.38 4.40
CA GLY A 22 -15.11 17.74 3.71
C GLY A 22 -14.65 16.43 4.36
N SER A 23 -14.75 16.32 5.69
CA SER A 23 -14.15 15.22 6.46
C SER A 23 -14.83 13.86 6.24
N GLN A 24 -16.17 13.82 6.13
CA GLN A 24 -16.90 12.57 5.83
C GLN A 24 -16.63 12.04 4.41
N SER A 25 -16.39 12.93 3.44
CA SER A 25 -16.03 12.51 2.08
C SER A 25 -14.61 11.92 2.03
N GLY A 26 -13.67 12.51 2.77
CA GLY A 26 -12.29 12.03 2.88
C GLY A 26 -12.18 10.62 3.45
N ILE A 27 -12.76 10.38 4.62
CA ILE A 27 -12.66 9.06 5.28
C ILE A 27 -13.28 7.93 4.46
N ASN A 28 -14.47 8.14 3.87
CA ASN A 28 -15.14 7.11 3.08
C ASN A 28 -14.33 6.75 1.83
N ARG A 29 -13.66 7.73 1.23
CA ARG A 29 -12.73 7.49 0.13
C ARG A 29 -11.52 6.69 0.60
N SER A 30 -10.84 7.08 1.69
CA SER A 30 -9.65 6.37 2.18
C SER A 30 -9.97 4.93 2.59
N LEU A 31 -11.11 4.69 3.26
CA LEU A 31 -11.58 3.33 3.57
C LEU A 31 -11.89 2.53 2.30
N GLY A 32 -12.56 3.13 1.31
CA GLY A 32 -12.86 2.48 0.04
C GLY A 32 -11.60 2.10 -0.74
N GLN A 33 -10.57 2.96 -0.74
CA GLN A 33 -9.28 2.68 -1.37
C GLN A 33 -8.52 1.56 -0.64
N ALA A 34 -8.53 1.56 0.68
CA ALA A 34 -7.94 0.49 1.48
C ALA A 34 -8.66 -0.85 1.25
N ASP A 35 -9.99 -0.87 1.22
CA ASP A 35 -10.77 -2.09 0.91
C ASP A 35 -10.51 -2.59 -0.52
N ALA A 36 -10.44 -1.69 -1.52
CA ALA A 36 -10.10 -2.07 -2.89
C ALA A 36 -8.69 -2.66 -2.97
N THR A 37 -7.72 -2.08 -2.27
CA THR A 37 -6.34 -2.59 -2.22
C THR A 37 -6.27 -3.93 -1.51
N ARG A 38 -7.08 -4.15 -0.46
CA ARG A 38 -7.21 -5.45 0.20
C ARG A 38 -7.70 -6.53 -0.77
N SER A 39 -8.66 -6.22 -1.63
CA SER A 39 -9.09 -7.15 -2.69
C SER A 39 -7.92 -7.51 -3.62
N LEU A 40 -7.12 -6.52 -4.04
CA LEU A 40 -5.92 -6.78 -4.84
C LEU A 40 -4.89 -7.67 -4.12
N VAL A 41 -4.72 -7.49 -2.80
CA VAL A 41 -3.84 -8.36 -2.00
C VAL A 41 -4.32 -9.81 -2.05
N ASN A 42 -5.63 -10.03 -1.89
CA ASN A 42 -6.23 -11.36 -1.94
C ASN A 42 -6.12 -11.98 -3.33
N ASP A 43 -6.37 -11.20 -4.39
CA ASP A 43 -6.26 -11.65 -5.78
C ASP A 43 -4.81 -12.06 -6.14
N ASN A 44 -3.83 -11.32 -5.60
CA ASN A 44 -2.41 -11.65 -5.74
C ASN A 44 -1.94 -12.82 -4.87
N LYS A 45 -2.82 -13.36 -4.01
CA LYS A 45 -2.53 -14.48 -3.09
C LYS A 45 -1.25 -14.25 -2.27
N LEU A 46 -1.05 -13.02 -1.82
CA LEU A 46 0.07 -12.67 -0.94
C LEU A 46 0.00 -13.45 0.36
N ASP A 47 1.16 -13.76 0.94
CA ASP A 47 1.24 -14.37 2.25
C ASP A 47 0.59 -13.46 3.31
N ALA A 48 -0.26 -14.05 4.16
CA ALA A 48 -1.02 -13.30 5.17
C ALA A 48 -0.11 -12.54 6.17
N SER A 49 1.10 -13.03 6.41
CA SER A 49 2.08 -12.35 7.27
C SER A 49 2.54 -11.01 6.70
N MET A 50 2.52 -10.83 5.37
CA MET A 50 2.94 -9.59 4.71
C MET A 50 1.94 -8.45 4.93
N THR A 51 0.68 -8.76 5.20
CA THR A 51 -0.41 -7.78 5.27
C THR A 51 -1.22 -7.82 6.56
N SER A 52 -0.93 -8.74 7.49
CA SER A 52 -1.64 -8.87 8.77
C SER A 52 -1.76 -7.53 9.53
N ASN A 53 -0.66 -6.79 9.68
CA ASN A 53 -0.67 -5.48 10.34
C ASN A 53 -1.56 -4.46 9.62
N SER A 54 -1.47 -4.39 8.29
CA SER A 54 -2.30 -3.48 7.48
C SER A 54 -3.79 -3.83 7.59
N PHE A 55 -4.15 -5.11 7.57
CA PHE A 55 -5.54 -5.54 7.76
C PHE A 55 -6.07 -5.17 9.14
N SER A 56 -5.26 -5.33 10.19
CA SER A 56 -5.61 -4.86 11.54
C SER A 56 -5.82 -3.34 11.59
N LYS A 57 -4.99 -2.55 10.90
CA LYS A 57 -5.19 -1.10 10.79
C LYS A 57 -6.49 -0.73 10.08
N LEU A 58 -6.86 -1.44 9.01
CA LEU A 58 -8.14 -1.21 8.33
C LEU A 58 -9.34 -1.52 9.23
N VAL A 59 -9.28 -2.60 10.02
CA VAL A 59 -10.31 -2.90 11.01
C VAL A 59 -10.40 -1.81 12.08
N ALA A 60 -9.26 -1.35 12.59
CA ALA A 60 -9.21 -0.25 13.56
C ALA A 60 -9.75 1.06 12.97
N ALA A 61 -9.40 1.39 11.72
CA ALA A 61 -9.91 2.57 11.02
C ALA A 61 -11.44 2.56 10.89
N LYS A 62 -12.04 1.40 10.59
CA LYS A 62 -13.49 1.23 10.55
C LYS A 62 -14.11 1.46 11.92
N ALA A 63 -13.55 0.90 12.98
CA ALA A 63 -14.03 1.11 14.35
C ALA A 63 -13.95 2.58 14.77
N LEU A 64 -12.83 3.26 14.51
CA LEU A 64 -12.64 4.68 14.84
C LEU A 64 -13.60 5.60 14.09
N LYS A 65 -13.95 5.26 12.85
CA LYS A 65 -14.98 5.99 12.09
C LYS A 65 -16.34 5.89 12.79
N GLU A 66 -16.73 4.71 13.26
CA GLU A 66 -17.99 4.51 13.99
C GLU A 66 -17.99 5.23 15.34
N ASP A 67 -16.82 5.36 15.99
CA ASP A 67 -16.62 6.16 17.21
C ASP A 67 -16.56 7.68 16.95
N GLY A 68 -16.70 8.13 15.70
CA GLY A 68 -16.66 9.54 15.32
C GLY A 68 -15.26 10.16 15.26
N LYS A 69 -14.21 9.37 15.43
CA LYS A 69 -12.79 9.80 15.40
C LYS A 69 -12.27 9.84 13.96
N ILE A 70 -12.81 10.77 13.16
CA ILE A 70 -12.64 10.78 11.70
C ILE A 70 -11.17 10.94 11.26
N GLU A 71 -10.39 11.82 11.89
CA GLU A 71 -8.99 12.06 11.51
C GLU A 71 -8.10 10.84 11.80
N GLU A 72 -8.25 10.22 12.97
CA GLU A 72 -7.53 8.99 13.36
C GLU A 72 -7.91 7.83 12.44
N ALA A 73 -9.21 7.70 12.13
CA ALA A 73 -9.70 6.69 11.19
C ALA A 73 -9.10 6.88 9.79
N GLN A 74 -9.01 8.12 9.31
CA GLN A 74 -8.49 8.43 7.98
C GLN A 74 -7.01 8.10 7.89
N ALA A 75 -6.22 8.53 8.88
CA ALA A 75 -4.79 8.24 8.94
C ALA A 75 -4.52 6.73 8.94
N LEU A 76 -5.29 5.94 9.70
CA LEU A 76 -5.12 4.48 9.74
C LEU A 76 -5.56 3.79 8.45
N ALA A 77 -6.61 4.28 7.78
CA ALA A 77 -7.04 3.78 6.49
C ALA A 77 -5.94 4.00 5.42
N GLU A 78 -5.36 5.20 5.39
CA GLU A 78 -4.27 5.55 4.46
C GLU A 78 -2.99 4.76 4.74
N GLN A 79 -2.60 4.61 6.01
CA GLN A 79 -1.47 3.75 6.39
C GLN A 79 -1.69 2.30 5.98
N SER A 80 -2.90 1.78 6.23
CA SER A 80 -3.27 0.43 5.78
C SER A 80 -3.13 0.28 4.27
N GLU A 81 -3.65 1.23 3.49
CA GLU A 81 -3.56 1.20 2.02
C GLU A 81 -2.10 1.17 1.56
N LEU A 82 -1.27 2.07 2.10
CA LEU A 82 0.15 2.16 1.73
C LEU A 82 0.92 0.89 2.06
N GLU A 83 0.69 0.30 3.23
CA GLU A 83 1.34 -0.96 3.62
C GLU A 83 0.93 -2.12 2.72
N MET A 84 -0.35 -2.21 2.32
CA MET A 84 -0.82 -3.23 1.37
C MET A 84 -0.22 -3.04 -0.02
N ARG A 85 -0.16 -1.80 -0.53
CA ARG A 85 0.51 -1.48 -1.80
C ARG A 85 1.99 -1.84 -1.78
N LEU A 86 2.67 -1.56 -0.68
CA LEU A 86 4.07 -1.93 -0.48
C LEU A 86 4.25 -3.46 -0.49
N ALA A 87 3.33 -4.20 0.13
CA ALA A 87 3.37 -5.66 0.13
C ALA A 87 3.22 -6.22 -1.30
N ILE A 88 2.28 -5.68 -2.09
CA ILE A 88 2.10 -6.04 -3.51
C ILE A 88 3.40 -5.78 -4.29
N ALA A 89 3.95 -4.56 -4.20
CA ALA A 89 5.15 -4.17 -4.92
C ALA A 89 6.37 -5.04 -4.54
N LYS A 90 6.52 -5.40 -3.26
CA LYS A 90 7.58 -6.32 -2.80
C LYS A 90 7.43 -7.71 -3.41
N SER A 91 6.20 -8.23 -3.48
CA SER A 91 5.93 -9.52 -4.11
C SER A 91 6.25 -9.50 -5.61
N GLU A 92 5.84 -8.46 -6.33
CA GLU A 92 6.13 -8.29 -7.75
C GLU A 92 7.65 -8.20 -8.00
N TYR A 93 8.36 -7.44 -7.16
CA TYR A 93 9.80 -7.32 -7.22
C TYR A 93 10.52 -8.66 -7.03
N GLU A 94 10.15 -9.45 -6.01
CA GLU A 94 10.79 -10.76 -5.79
C GLU A 94 10.44 -11.76 -6.89
N LYS A 95 9.25 -11.68 -7.51
CA LYS A 95 8.92 -12.48 -8.70
C LYS A 95 9.84 -12.14 -9.87
N ALA A 96 9.93 -10.85 -10.22
CA ALA A 96 10.77 -10.38 -11.31
C ALA A 96 12.25 -10.74 -11.11
N LYS A 97 12.78 -10.50 -9.90
CA LYS A 97 14.16 -10.84 -9.54
C LYS A 97 14.46 -12.34 -9.66
N ASN A 98 13.50 -13.20 -9.31
CA ASN A 98 13.66 -14.65 -9.46
C ASN A 98 13.59 -15.11 -10.92
N GLU A 99 12.76 -14.45 -11.74
CA GLU A 99 12.69 -14.70 -13.18
C GLU A 99 13.97 -14.26 -13.89
N ASP A 100 14.50 -13.08 -13.58
CA ASP A 100 15.77 -12.57 -14.09
C ASP A 100 16.92 -13.54 -13.77
N LYS A 101 17.01 -14.00 -12.52
CA LYS A 101 18.03 -14.97 -12.11
C LYS A 101 17.95 -16.27 -12.94
N LYS A 102 16.74 -16.81 -13.16
CA LYS A 102 16.55 -18.02 -13.98
C LYS A 102 16.95 -17.78 -15.43
N LEU A 103 16.65 -16.60 -15.96
CA LEU A 103 17.04 -16.22 -17.32
C LEU A 103 18.56 -16.12 -17.46
N GLU A 104 19.24 -15.48 -16.52
CA GLU A 104 20.71 -15.40 -16.49
C GLU A 104 21.36 -16.80 -16.43
N GLU A 105 20.83 -17.69 -15.59
CA GLU A 105 21.30 -19.08 -15.50
C GLU A 105 21.09 -19.83 -16.83
N SER A 106 19.95 -19.64 -17.49
CA SER A 106 19.67 -20.25 -18.80
C SER A 106 20.60 -19.73 -19.89
N LEU A 107 20.82 -18.41 -19.94
CA LEU A 107 21.69 -17.78 -20.93
C LEU A 107 23.13 -18.28 -20.79
N ARG A 108 23.65 -18.36 -19.56
CA ARG A 108 24.98 -18.92 -19.31
C ARG A 108 25.09 -20.36 -19.78
N ALA A 109 24.09 -21.19 -19.49
CA ALA A 109 24.06 -22.57 -19.92
C ALA A 109 23.99 -22.71 -21.46
N ASP A 110 23.29 -21.81 -22.15
CA ASP A 110 23.27 -21.76 -23.62
C ASP A 110 24.63 -21.37 -24.21
N GLU A 111 25.31 -20.37 -23.63
CA GLU A 111 26.66 -19.98 -24.06
C GLU A 111 27.67 -21.12 -23.88
N GLU A 112 27.62 -21.82 -22.75
CA GLU A 112 28.46 -23.00 -22.49
C GLU A 112 28.19 -24.13 -23.49
N ARG A 113 26.91 -24.42 -23.77
CA ARG A 113 26.52 -25.41 -24.80
C ARG A 113 27.02 -25.02 -26.18
N LYS A 114 26.86 -23.75 -26.57
CA LYS A 114 27.33 -23.24 -27.86
C LYS A 114 28.85 -23.39 -27.99
N ALA A 115 29.61 -23.03 -26.95
CA ALA A 115 31.06 -23.18 -26.94
C ALA A 115 31.48 -24.64 -27.08
N LEU A 116 30.79 -25.56 -26.40
CA LEU A 116 31.03 -27.00 -26.52
C LEU A 116 30.78 -27.50 -27.95
N TYR A 117 29.63 -27.17 -28.54
CA TYR A 117 29.30 -27.58 -29.91
C TYR A 117 30.28 -27.01 -30.94
N GLN A 118 30.69 -25.74 -30.78
CA GLN A 118 31.72 -25.16 -31.64
C GLN A 118 33.06 -25.89 -31.51
N SER A 119 33.47 -26.24 -30.29
CA SER A 119 34.69 -27.04 -30.08
C SER A 119 34.62 -28.42 -30.74
N ILE A 120 33.45 -29.05 -30.78
CA ILE A 120 33.27 -30.36 -31.45
C ILE A 120 33.38 -30.16 -32.97
N LEU A 121 32.64 -29.19 -33.50
CA LEU A 121 32.64 -28.88 -34.93
C LEU A 121 34.05 -28.55 -35.44
N ASP A 122 34.81 -27.74 -34.71
CA ASP A 122 36.18 -27.38 -35.07
C ASP A 122 37.12 -28.59 -35.09
N LYS A 123 36.91 -29.57 -34.20
CA LYS A 123 37.69 -30.82 -34.18
C LYS A 123 37.36 -31.73 -35.36
N GLU A 124 36.09 -31.77 -35.77
CA GLU A 124 35.62 -32.63 -36.86
C GLU A 124 35.94 -32.05 -38.24
N THR A 125 35.97 -30.72 -38.38
CA THR A 125 36.12 -30.02 -39.66
C THR A 125 37.56 -29.62 -40.00
N LYS A 126 38.47 -29.57 -39.02
CA LYS A 126 39.92 -29.32 -39.27
C LYS A 126 40.70 -30.59 -39.66
N LYS A 127 40.13 -31.40 -40.55
CA LYS A 127 40.88 -32.43 -41.30
C LYS A 127 41.40 -31.85 -42.60
#